data_AF-A0A518DEK5-F1
#
_entry.id   AF-A0A518DEK5-F1
#
_cell.length_a   1.000
_cell.length_b   1.000
_cell.length_c   1.000
_cell.angle_alpha   90.00
_cell.angle_beta   90.00
_cell.angle_gamma   90.00
#
_symmetry.space_group_name_H-M   'P 1'
#
loop_
_entity.id
_entity.type
_entity.pdbx_description
1 polymer ?
#
loop_
_entity_poly.entity_id
_entity_poly.type
_entity_poly.pdbx_seq_one_letter_code
_entity_poly.pdbx_strand_id
1 'polypeptide(L)'
;MRAQPKRRSAFSLMELLAVVTILGIIAAIVIPRVTVSSDTAKQKVNAHNKATINASIERWYIEKGSWPATLAALAADTNYFPEGIPVNPVTGSAYTFNATTKRIED
;
A
#
# COMPACT_ATOMS: atom_id res chain seq x y z
N MET A 1 -63.96 17.63 -20.07
CA MET A 1 -62.82 17.93 -19.19
C MET A 1 -61.53 17.73 -19.99
N ARG A 2 -60.74 18.78 -20.23
CA ARG A 2 -59.45 18.68 -20.96
C ARG A 2 -58.32 18.46 -19.96
N ALA A 3 -57.67 17.30 -20.00
CA ALA A 3 -56.47 17.04 -19.22
C ALA A 3 -55.31 17.91 -19.75
N GLN A 4 -54.73 18.75 -18.91
CA GLN A 4 -53.57 19.55 -19.29
C GLN A 4 -52.32 18.66 -19.42
N PRO A 5 -51.53 18.80 -20.50
CA PRO A 5 -50.29 18.07 -20.64
C PRO A 5 -49.27 18.59 -19.61
N LYS A 6 -48.81 17.70 -18.72
CA LYS A 6 -47.65 17.97 -17.85
C LYS A 6 -46.44 18.27 -18.74
N ARG A 7 -45.98 19.52 -18.75
CA ARG A 7 -44.70 19.88 -19.36
C ARG A 7 -43.61 19.14 -18.60
N ARG A 8 -43.00 18.13 -19.21
CA ARG A 8 -41.76 17.54 -18.70
C ARG A 8 -40.66 18.56 -18.93
N SER A 9 -40.14 19.13 -17.85
CA SER A 9 -38.89 19.91 -17.89
C SER A 9 -37.75 18.95 -18.14
N ALA A 10 -37.12 19.05 -19.30
CA ALA A 10 -35.97 18.24 -19.67
C ALA A 10 -34.81 19.18 -19.99
N PHE A 11 -33.71 18.98 -19.26
CA PHE A 11 -32.35 19.44 -19.53
C PHE A 11 -32.16 20.94 -19.82
N SER A 12 -31.93 21.71 -18.76
CA SER A 12 -31.30 23.03 -18.89
C SER A 12 -29.78 22.91 -18.96
N LEU A 13 -29.15 23.75 -19.79
CA LEU A 13 -27.69 23.90 -19.79
C LEU A 13 -27.15 24.27 -18.39
N MET A 14 -27.93 25.04 -17.62
CA MET A 14 -27.58 25.43 -16.26
C MET A 14 -27.59 24.24 -15.29
N GLU A 15 -28.49 23.26 -15.49
CA GLU A 15 -28.52 22.04 -14.66
C GLU A 15 -27.27 21.20 -14.92
N LEU A 16 -26.92 21.00 -16.19
CA LEU A 16 -25.71 20.26 -16.54
C LEU A 16 -24.44 20.98 -16.03
N LEU A 17 -24.39 22.32 -16.16
CA LEU A 17 -23.28 23.14 -15.69
C LEU A 17 -23.10 23.06 -14.18
N ALA A 18 -24.18 23.15 -13.41
CA ALA A 18 -24.14 23.00 -11.96
C ALA A 18 -23.64 21.59 -11.56
N VAL A 19 -24.11 20.54 -12.23
CA VAL A 19 -23.69 19.15 -11.96
C VAL A 19 -22.20 18.94 -12.21
N VAL A 20 -21.67 19.34 -13.38
CA VAL A 20 -20.24 19.14 -13.68
C VAL A 20 -19.35 20.01 -12.80
N THR A 21 -19.83 21.18 -12.36
CA THR A 21 -19.12 22.04 -11.42
C THR A 21 -19.01 21.39 -10.04
N ILE A 22 -20.12 20.84 -9.51
CA ILE A 22 -20.12 20.11 -8.23
C ILE A 22 -19.24 18.86 -8.32
N LEU A 23 -19.33 18.08 -9.40
CA LEU A 23 -18.48 16.91 -9.63
C LEU A 23 -16.99 17.28 -9.70
N GLY A 24 -16.64 18.38 -10.37
CA GLY A 24 -15.27 18.89 -10.45
C GLY A 24 -14.69 19.26 -9.08
N ILE A 25 -15.47 19.95 -8.24
CA ILE A 25 -15.06 20.32 -6.87
C ILE A 25 -14.84 19.07 -6.02
N ILE A 26 -15.76 18.09 -6.07
CA ILE A 26 -15.63 16.84 -5.30
C ILE A 26 -14.41 16.05 -5.77
N ALA A 27 -14.20 15.92 -7.09
CA ALA A 27 -13.06 15.20 -7.66
C ALA A 27 -11.73 15.83 -7.22
N ALA A 28 -11.62 17.16 -7.25
CA ALA A 28 -10.43 17.89 -6.85
C ALA A 28 -10.04 17.64 -5.37
N ILE A 29 -11.02 17.43 -4.48
CA ILE A 29 -10.76 17.18 -3.05
C ILE A 29 -10.49 15.70 -2.77
N VAL A 30 -11.24 14.78 -3.39
CA VAL A 30 -11.19 13.35 -3.07
C VAL A 30 -9.93 12.67 -3.61
N ILE A 31 -9.54 12.97 -4.86
CA ILE A 31 -8.40 12.33 -5.53
C ILE A 31 -7.08 12.47 -4.73
N PRO A 32 -6.64 13.68 -4.31
CA PRO A 32 -5.36 13.81 -3.60
C PRO A 32 -5.36 13.18 -2.21
N ARG A 33 -6.53 13.04 -1.56
CA ARG A 33 -6.62 12.38 -0.25
C ARG A 33 -6.39 10.87 -0.34
N VAL A 34 -6.88 10.23 -1.41
CA VAL A 34 -6.75 8.77 -1.59
C VAL A 34 -5.30 8.37 -1.93
N THR A 35 -4.59 9.17 -2.73
CA THR A 35 -3.21 8.86 -3.14
C THR A 35 -2.21 9.01 -1.98
N VAL A 36 -2.29 10.09 -1.21
CA VAL A 36 -1.40 10.31 -0.05
C VAL A 36 -1.60 9.24 1.02
N SER A 37 -2.85 8.80 1.22
CA SER A 37 -3.16 7.73 2.18
C SER A 37 -2.55 6.39 1.77
N SER A 38 -2.54 6.06 0.47
CA SER A 38 -2.01 4.79 0.00
C SER A 38 -0.48 4.76 0.05
N ASP A 39 0.19 5.86 -0.30
CA ASP A 39 1.65 5.96 -0.23
C ASP A 39 2.16 5.91 1.21
N THR A 40 1.48 6.62 2.12
CA THR A 40 1.80 6.56 3.56
C THR A 40 1.60 5.16 4.12
N ALA A 41 0.54 4.46 3.70
CA ALA A 41 0.30 3.08 4.11
C ALA A 41 1.42 2.15 3.62
N LYS A 42 1.83 2.26 2.35
CA LYS A 42 2.96 1.48 1.80
C LYS A 42 4.25 1.72 2.58
N GLN A 43 4.58 2.96 2.91
CA GLN A 43 5.78 3.28 3.70
C GLN A 43 5.73 2.67 5.11
N LYS A 44 4.57 2.71 5.78
CA LYS A 44 4.37 2.08 7.08
C LYS A 44 4.52 0.55 7.00
N VAL A 45 3.94 -0.07 5.97
CA VAL A 45 4.08 -1.52 5.74
C VAL A 45 5.55 -1.87 5.43
N ASN A 46 6.27 -1.05 4.65
CA ASN A 46 7.70 -1.27 4.40
C ASN A 46 8.50 -1.27 5.71
N ALA A 47 8.31 -0.24 6.54
CA ALA A 47 8.97 -0.15 7.84
C ALA A 47 8.64 -1.35 8.76
N HIS A 48 7.37 -1.78 8.76
CA HIS A 48 6.93 -2.96 9.50
C HIS A 48 7.60 -4.25 8.98
N ASN A 49 7.60 -4.47 7.66
CA ASN A 49 8.22 -5.64 7.05
C ASN A 49 9.72 -5.71 7.38
N LYS A 50 10.45 -4.60 7.27
CA LYS A 50 11.87 -4.52 7.67
C LYS A 50 12.07 -4.88 9.14
N ALA A 51 11.22 -4.37 10.04
CA ALA A 51 11.31 -4.68 11.46
C ALA A 51 11.05 -6.18 11.73
N THR A 52 10.03 -6.76 11.09
CA THR A 52 9.71 -8.19 11.19
C THR A 52 10.86 -9.06 10.68
N ILE A 53 11.45 -8.72 9.53
CA ILE A 53 12.58 -9.49 8.99
C ILE A 53 13.82 -9.36 9.88
N ASN A 54 14.14 -8.17 10.37
CA ASN A 54 15.23 -7.99 11.33
C ASN A 54 15.01 -8.79 12.62
N ALA A 55 13.79 -8.82 13.15
CA ALA A 55 13.45 -9.61 14.33
C ALA A 55 13.62 -11.13 14.08
N SER A 56 13.26 -11.61 12.89
CA SER A 56 13.52 -13.00 12.50
C SER A 56 15.01 -13.32 12.35
N ILE A 57 15.80 -12.37 11.83
CA ILE A 57 17.27 -12.49 11.76
C ILE A 57 17.89 -12.57 13.16
N GLU A 58 17.43 -11.72 14.08
CA GLU A 58 17.86 -11.73 15.49
C GLU A 58 17.46 -13.05 16.18
N ARG A 59 16.24 -13.56 15.93
CA ARG A 59 15.81 -14.87 16.42
C ARG A 59 16.71 -16.00 15.91
N TRP A 60 17.07 -15.98 14.63
CA TRP A 60 17.99 -16.96 14.06
C TRP A 60 19.33 -16.97 14.80
N TYR A 61 19.87 -15.79 15.13
CA TYR A 61 21.11 -15.69 15.89
C TYR A 61 20.97 -16.28 17.29
N ILE A 62 19.85 -16.06 17.98
CA ILE A 62 19.58 -16.63 19.30
C ILE A 62 19.50 -18.16 19.25
N GLU A 63 18.86 -18.72 18.22
CA GLU A 63 18.62 -20.17 18.12
C GLU A 63 19.82 -20.95 17.57
N LYS A 64 20.52 -20.39 16.58
CA LYS A 64 21.61 -21.08 15.86
C LYS A 64 23.01 -20.56 16.22
N GLY A 65 23.10 -19.52 17.04
CA GLY A 65 24.36 -18.92 17.49
C GLY A 65 25.17 -18.22 16.40
N SER A 66 24.61 -18.06 15.19
CA SER A 66 25.29 -17.48 14.03
C SER A 66 24.29 -16.67 13.20
N TRP A 67 24.76 -15.64 12.50
CA TRP A 67 23.89 -14.86 11.61
C TRP A 67 23.60 -15.61 10.32
N PRO A 68 22.42 -15.44 9.70
CA PRO A 68 22.15 -16.03 8.40
C PRO A 68 23.13 -15.48 7.35
N ALA A 69 23.67 -16.35 6.50
CA ALA A 69 24.62 -15.97 5.46
C ALA A 69 23.96 -15.13 4.35
N THR A 70 22.69 -15.40 4.07
CA THR A 70 21.89 -14.69 3.08
C THR A 70 20.44 -14.61 3.54
N LEU A 71 19.69 -13.66 2.98
CA LEU A 71 18.26 -13.58 3.22
C LEU A 71 17.51 -14.81 2.70
N ALA A 72 18.00 -15.43 1.63
CA ALA A 72 17.44 -16.67 1.08
C ALA A 72 17.59 -17.85 2.05
N ALA A 73 18.68 -17.92 2.82
CA ALA A 73 18.86 -18.96 3.84
C ALA A 73 17.84 -18.84 4.98
N LEU A 74 17.48 -17.60 5.35
CA LEU A 74 16.40 -17.33 6.30
C LEU A 74 15.02 -17.67 5.72
N ALA A 75 14.79 -17.34 4.43
CA ALA A 75 13.53 -17.62 3.74
C ALA A 75 13.27 -19.11 3.53
N ALA A 76 14.32 -19.93 3.39
CA ALA A 76 14.21 -21.37 3.18
C ALA A 76 13.73 -22.13 4.43
N ASP A 77 13.84 -21.52 5.62
CA ASP A 77 13.45 -22.12 6.88
C ASP A 77 12.03 -21.66 7.26
N THR A 78 11.08 -22.60 7.14
CA THR A 78 9.65 -22.35 7.38
C THR A 78 9.32 -21.95 8.82
N ASN A 79 10.25 -22.14 9.76
CA ASN A 79 10.09 -21.67 11.14
C ASN A 79 10.16 -20.14 11.26
N TYR A 80 10.83 -19.47 10.33
CA TYR A 80 10.97 -18.01 10.33
C TYR A 80 10.02 -17.34 9.34
N PHE A 81 9.84 -17.91 8.15
CA PHE A 81 8.96 -17.39 7.10
C PHE A 81 8.19 -18.51 6.40
N PRO A 82 7.08 -19.00 6.98
CA PRO A 82 6.30 -20.09 6.39
C PRO A 82 5.68 -19.73 5.03
N GLU A 83 5.38 -18.45 4.80
CA GLU A 83 4.83 -17.92 3.55
C GLU A 83 5.88 -17.25 2.66
N GLY A 84 7.17 -17.36 3.03
CA GLY A 84 8.26 -16.63 2.40
C GLY A 84 8.37 -15.17 2.88
N ILE A 85 9.40 -14.49 2.40
CA ILE A 85 9.68 -13.10 2.80
C ILE A 85 8.81 -12.16 1.96
N PRO A 86 8.09 -11.22 2.58
CA PRO A 86 7.27 -10.26 1.85
C PRO A 86 8.14 -9.35 0.97
N VAL A 87 7.57 -8.85 -0.12
CA VAL A 87 8.23 -7.86 -0.99
C VAL A 87 8.09 -6.44 -0.44
N ASN A 88 8.90 -5.52 -0.96
CA ASN A 88 8.80 -4.11 -0.65
C ASN A 88 7.52 -3.53 -1.26
N PRO A 89 6.57 -3.01 -0.47
CA PRO A 89 5.29 -2.49 -0.98
C PRO A 89 5.42 -1.15 -1.72
N VAL A 90 6.58 -0.48 -1.62
CA VAL A 90 6.86 0.80 -2.30
C VAL A 90 7.47 0.56 -3.68
N THR A 91 8.46 -0.33 -3.78
CA THR A 91 9.22 -0.57 -5.03
C THR A 91 8.80 -1.85 -5.77
N GLY A 92 8.16 -2.80 -5.08
CA GLY A 92 7.86 -4.14 -5.59
C GLY A 92 9.07 -5.09 -5.59
N SER A 93 10.24 -4.62 -5.15
CA SER A 93 11.48 -5.41 -5.14
C SER A 93 11.59 -6.31 -3.89
N ALA A 94 12.43 -7.33 -3.98
CA ALA A 94 12.84 -8.11 -2.81
C ALA A 94 13.80 -7.32 -1.93
N TYR A 95 13.70 -7.50 -0.61
CA TYR A 95 14.61 -6.90 0.36
C TYR A 95 16.04 -7.43 0.21
N THR A 96 17.02 -6.59 0.55
CA THR A 96 18.43 -6.97 0.54
C THR A 96 18.96 -7.09 1.98
N PHE A 97 19.78 -8.12 2.24
CA PHE A 97 20.43 -8.30 3.53
C PHE A 97 21.86 -7.80 3.47
N ASN A 98 22.17 -6.79 4.29
CA ASN A 98 23.52 -6.29 4.41
C ASN A 98 24.30 -7.13 5.43
N ALA A 99 25.24 -7.93 4.94
CA ALA A 99 26.05 -8.82 5.76
C ALA A 99 27.02 -8.08 6.71
N THR A 100 27.28 -6.79 6.51
CA THR A 100 28.14 -5.97 7.38
C THR A 100 27.34 -5.38 8.54
N THR A 101 26.19 -4.76 8.25
CA THR A 101 25.33 -4.14 9.27
C THR A 101 24.38 -5.13 9.95
N LYS A 102 24.25 -6.34 9.39
CA LYS A 102 23.31 -7.40 9.82
C LYS A 102 21.84 -6.94 9.78
N ARG A 103 21.51 -5.96 8.93
CA ARG A 103 20.14 -5.42 8.79
C ARG A 103 19.63 -5.53 7.36
N ILE A 104 18.31 -5.43 7.24
CA ILE A 104 17.60 -5.34 5.97
C ILE A 104 17.62 -3.92 5.41
N GLU A 105 17.91 -3.84 4.11
CA GLU A 105 17.88 -2.65 3.27
C GLU A 105 16.81 -2.81 2.17
N ASP A 106 16.43 -1.70 1.54
CA ASP A 106 15.44 -1.68 0.43
C ASP A 106 15.95 -2.40 -0.82
#